data_AF-A0A9Q8QQS9-F1
#
_entry.id   AF-A0A9Q8QQS9-F1
#
_cell.length_a   1.000
_cell.length_b   1.000
_cell.length_c   1.000
_cell.angle_alpha   90.00
_cell.angle_beta   90.00
_cell.angle_gamma   90.00
#
_symmetry.space_group_name_H-M   'P 1'
#
loop_
_entity.id
_entity.type
_entity.pdbx_description
1 polymer ?
#
loop_
_entity_poly.entity_id
_entity_poly.type
_entity_poly.pdbx_seq_one_letter_code
_entity_poly.pdbx_strand_id
1 'polypeptide(L)'
;MDEKKRLVEYVTRSLNEEEDFHFLRFEFLQRLNIVNLQVQLARIKSRIQRDREASADVVEDLAAKLQQYATAIRDYQFLRNKASVERAEVPHRKLLLQKYLQSESDFGDPFESHYSYFHDADGRVDPLRTAMMRYLPAHLAFSRQERHERGKEFTEGKSPRAVSGPVDRLVRFIVAVTGGVFLVVPMIIMTLHPSQTKSLVTVSVAVLIFSLMLSFVVRVSNVETLVSTATYAAVLVVFVGTSTASS
;
A
#
# COMPACT_ATOMS: atom_id res chain seq x y z
N MET A 1 -5.40 4.23 -38.63
CA MET A 1 -6.36 4.19 -37.51
C MET A 1 -5.95 5.28 -36.54
N ASP A 2 -6.88 6.16 -36.15
CA ASP A 2 -6.60 7.32 -35.31
C ASP A 2 -5.95 6.90 -33.97
N GLU A 3 -4.86 7.57 -33.59
CA GLU A 3 -4.08 7.28 -32.37
C GLU A 3 -4.95 7.33 -31.11
N LYS A 4 -5.84 8.33 -31.05
CA LYS A 4 -6.82 8.49 -29.96
C LYS A 4 -7.75 7.29 -29.84
N LYS A 5 -8.15 6.71 -30.98
CA LYS A 5 -9.00 5.51 -30.99
C LYS A 5 -8.27 4.29 -30.45
N ARG A 6 -6.98 4.13 -30.78
CA ARG A 6 -6.14 3.05 -30.25
C ARG A 6 -5.92 3.17 -28.73
N LEU A 7 -5.74 4.40 -28.23
CA LEU A 7 -5.66 4.67 -26.78
C LEU A 7 -6.93 4.25 -26.06
N VAL A 8 -8.11 4.68 -26.55
CA VAL A 8 -9.39 4.31 -25.95
C VAL A 8 -9.60 2.79 -25.99
N GLU A 9 -9.29 2.15 -27.11
CA GLU A 9 -9.40 0.69 -27.23
C GLU A 9 -8.50 -0.05 -26.24
N TYR A 10 -7.25 0.38 -26.08
CA TYR A 10 -6.33 -0.18 -25.08
C TYR A 10 -6.88 -0.03 -23.65
N VAL A 11 -7.38 1.17 -23.29
CA VAL A 11 -7.94 1.43 -21.96
C VAL A 11 -9.20 0.61 -21.72
N THR A 12 -10.14 0.56 -22.68
CA THR A 12 -11.35 -0.26 -22.57
C THR A 12 -11.03 -1.74 -22.40
N ARG A 13 -10.00 -2.23 -23.11
CA ARG A 13 -9.54 -3.61 -22.96
C ARG A 13 -8.93 -3.87 -21.58
N SER A 14 -8.05 -2.98 -21.11
CA SER A 14 -7.43 -3.08 -19.79
C SER A 14 -8.49 -3.12 -18.68
N LEU A 15 -9.56 -2.32 -18.77
CA LEU A 15 -10.67 -2.35 -17.82
C LEU A 15 -11.44 -3.69 -17.78
N ASN A 16 -11.42 -4.46 -18.87
CA ASN A 16 -12.16 -5.73 -18.96
C ASN A 16 -11.29 -6.94 -18.63
N GLU A 17 -9.99 -6.88 -18.93
CA GLU A 17 -9.06 -8.01 -18.84
C GLU A 17 -8.13 -7.94 -17.63
N GLU A 18 -7.87 -6.74 -17.09
CA GLU A 18 -6.93 -6.54 -15.96
C GLU A 18 -7.69 -6.10 -14.70
N GLU A 19 -7.38 -6.72 -13.56
CA GLU A 19 -7.89 -6.30 -12.25
C GLU A 19 -7.20 -5.02 -11.77
N ASP A 20 -5.89 -4.93 -11.98
CA ASP A 20 -5.06 -3.77 -11.67
C ASP A 20 -4.49 -3.16 -12.95
N PHE A 21 -4.53 -1.83 -13.04
CA PHE A 21 -3.94 -1.11 -14.17
C PHE A 21 -2.41 -1.12 -14.09
N HIS A 22 -1.78 -1.63 -15.14
CA HIS A 22 -0.32 -1.66 -15.27
C HIS A 22 0.19 -0.42 -16.01
N PHE A 23 1.21 0.22 -15.45
CA PHE A 23 1.83 1.41 -16.03
C PHE A 23 3.36 1.28 -16.10
N LEU A 24 3.96 2.04 -17.02
CA LEU A 24 5.41 2.10 -17.17
C LEU A 24 6.01 3.07 -16.15
N ARG A 25 7.10 2.66 -15.53
CA ARG A 25 7.92 3.48 -14.64
C ARG A 25 9.15 3.96 -15.39
N PHE A 26 9.12 5.21 -15.85
CA PHE A 26 10.23 5.82 -16.58
C PHE A 26 11.36 6.29 -15.64
N GLU A 27 12.06 5.34 -15.01
CA GLU A 27 13.08 5.67 -13.99
C GLU A 27 14.17 6.59 -14.52
N PHE A 28 14.63 6.37 -15.75
CA PHE A 28 15.64 7.22 -16.38
C PHE A 28 15.15 8.67 -16.51
N LEU A 29 13.95 8.88 -17.06
CA LEU A 29 13.38 10.21 -17.26
C LEU A 29 13.13 10.92 -15.92
N GLN A 30 12.65 10.19 -14.91
CA GLN A 30 12.42 10.73 -13.57
C GLN A 30 13.74 11.18 -12.92
N ARG A 31 14.79 10.35 -12.97
CA ARG A 31 16.11 10.71 -12.43
C ARG A 31 16.74 11.86 -13.21
N LEU A 32 16.59 11.88 -14.54
CA LEU A 32 17.06 12.98 -15.38
C LEU A 32 16.40 14.31 -14.98
N ASN A 33 15.08 14.30 -14.77
CA ASN A 33 14.36 15.49 -14.33
C ASN A 33 14.82 15.98 -12.95
N ILE A 34 14.99 15.08 -11.99
CA ILE A 34 15.49 15.41 -10.64
C ILE A 34 16.90 16.02 -10.72
N VAL A 35 17.80 15.42 -11.50
CA VAL A 35 19.17 15.93 -11.67
C VAL A 35 19.17 17.30 -12.35
N ASN A 36 18.32 17.51 -13.37
CA ASN A 36 18.18 18.81 -14.02
C ASN A 36 17.73 19.90 -13.02
N LEU A 37 16.72 19.62 -12.20
CA LEU A 37 16.25 20.53 -11.15
C LEU A 37 17.34 20.81 -10.11
N GLN A 38 18.12 19.80 -9.72
CA GLN A 38 19.25 19.94 -8.80
C GLN A 38 20.32 20.89 -9.37
N VAL A 39 20.66 20.76 -10.66
CA VAL A 39 21.62 21.65 -11.32
C VAL A 39 21.10 23.08 -11.38
N GLN A 40 19.81 23.28 -11.66
CA GLN A 40 19.20 24.62 -11.69
C GLN A 40 19.22 25.28 -10.31
N LEU A 41 18.87 24.55 -9.24
CA LEU A 41 18.95 25.03 -7.87
C LEU A 41 20.40 25.37 -7.46
N ALA A 42 21.38 24.56 -7.86
CA ALA A 42 22.79 24.85 -7.63
C ALA A 42 23.25 26.15 -8.31
N ARG A 43 22.78 26.42 -9.53
CA ARG A 43 23.05 27.67 -10.25
C ARG A 43 22.43 28.89 -9.55
N ILE A 44 21.20 28.77 -9.04
CA ILE A 44 20.56 29.84 -8.25
C ILE A 44 21.35 30.10 -6.97
N LYS A 45 21.71 29.04 -6.23
CA LYS A 45 22.57 29.15 -5.04
C LYS A 45 23.87 29.88 -5.35
N SER A 46 24.54 29.54 -6.45
CA SER A 46 25.78 30.20 -6.86
C SER A 46 25.60 31.69 -7.19
N ARG A 47 24.49 32.07 -7.84
CA ARG A 47 24.17 33.48 -8.13
C ARG A 47 23.93 34.28 -6.84
N ILE A 48 23.07 33.78 -5.94
CA ILE A 48 22.78 34.44 -4.66
C ILE A 48 24.06 34.60 -3.81
N GLN A 49 24.93 33.58 -3.79
CA GLN A 49 26.20 33.64 -3.06
C GLN A 49 27.18 34.67 -3.64
N ARG A 50 27.18 34.85 -4.96
CA ARG A 50 28.02 35.82 -5.65
C ARG A 50 27.54 37.25 -5.41
N ASP A 51 26.26 37.48 -5.63
CA ASP A 51 25.69 38.82 -5.68
C ASP A 51 25.32 39.34 -4.28
N ARG A 52 25.30 38.45 -3.26
CA ARG A 52 24.92 38.72 -1.85
C ARG A 52 23.54 39.36 -1.66
N GLU A 53 22.76 39.47 -2.73
CA GLU A 53 21.41 39.98 -2.76
C GLU A 53 20.52 38.98 -3.50
N ALA A 54 19.27 38.86 -3.04
CA ALA A 54 18.27 38.05 -3.69
C ALA A 54 17.19 38.97 -4.27
N SER A 55 17.29 39.27 -5.57
CA SER A 55 16.23 39.99 -6.28
C SER A 55 14.89 39.26 -6.13
N ALA A 56 13.78 39.99 -6.11
CA ALA A 56 12.44 39.43 -5.95
C ALA A 56 12.15 38.31 -6.97
N ASP A 57 12.56 38.51 -8.24
CA ASP A 57 12.41 37.53 -9.31
C ASP A 57 13.19 36.22 -9.04
N VAL A 58 14.38 36.33 -8.42
CA VAL A 58 15.23 35.18 -8.07
C VAL A 58 14.61 34.39 -6.92
N VAL A 59 13.97 35.08 -5.97
CA VAL A 59 13.27 34.44 -4.85
C VAL A 59 12.02 33.70 -5.32
N GLU A 60 11.27 34.28 -6.26
CA GLU A 60 10.09 33.64 -6.85
C GLU A 60 10.47 32.39 -7.67
N ASP A 61 11.47 32.49 -8.55
CA ASP A 61 11.99 31.35 -9.33
C ASP A 61 12.57 30.25 -8.42
N LEU A 62 13.24 30.64 -7.32
CA LEU A 62 13.74 29.71 -6.32
C LEU A 62 12.59 28.93 -5.65
N ALA A 63 11.54 29.62 -5.22
CA ALA A 63 10.39 28.99 -4.56
C ALA A 63 9.71 27.97 -5.50
N ALA A 64 9.48 28.37 -6.76
CA ALA A 64 8.89 27.48 -7.77
C ALA A 64 9.77 26.25 -8.03
N LYS A 65 11.09 26.42 -8.21
CA LYS A 65 12.00 25.29 -8.46
C LYS A 65 12.17 24.37 -7.26
N LEU A 66 12.19 24.91 -6.04
CA LEU A 66 12.23 24.09 -4.83
C LEU A 66 10.97 23.23 -4.70
N GLN A 67 9.80 23.80 -4.98
CA GLN A 67 8.54 23.05 -5.00
C GLN A 67 8.55 21.95 -6.08
N GLN A 68 9.00 22.26 -7.30
CA GLN A 68 9.12 21.27 -8.38
C GLN A 68 10.10 20.15 -8.01
N TYR A 69 11.24 20.50 -7.41
CA TYR A 69 12.24 19.52 -6.96
C TYR A 69 11.70 18.59 -5.86
N ALA A 70 11.04 19.15 -4.85
CA ALA A 70 10.41 18.37 -3.78
C ALA A 70 9.31 17.44 -4.32
N THR A 71 8.49 17.96 -5.24
CA THR A 71 7.42 17.18 -5.91
C THR A 71 8.02 16.05 -6.74
N ALA A 72 9.06 16.32 -7.55
CA ALA A 72 9.71 15.31 -8.36
C ALA A 72 10.33 14.18 -7.52
N ILE A 73 10.95 14.50 -6.37
CA ILE A 73 11.50 13.50 -5.44
C ILE A 73 10.37 12.67 -4.84
N ARG A 74 9.31 13.31 -4.34
CA ARG A 74 8.16 12.63 -3.73
C ARG A 74 7.49 11.69 -4.73
N ASP A 75 7.24 12.17 -5.94
CA ASP A 75 6.56 11.41 -6.98
C ASP A 75 7.44 10.23 -7.44
N TYR A 76 8.76 10.43 -7.54
CA TYR A 76 9.70 9.34 -7.79
C TYR A 76 9.68 8.29 -6.68
N GLN A 77 9.71 8.70 -5.41
CA GLN A 77 9.62 7.79 -4.28
C GLN A 77 8.29 7.03 -4.25
N PHE A 78 7.18 7.73 -4.48
CA PHE A 78 5.84 7.16 -4.54
C PHE A 78 5.75 6.06 -5.62
N LEU A 79 6.19 6.36 -6.84
CA LEU A 79 6.16 5.41 -7.95
C LEU A 79 7.15 4.26 -7.73
N ARG A 80 8.32 4.53 -7.15
CA ARG A 80 9.32 3.50 -6.87
C ARG A 80 8.84 2.45 -5.88
N ASN A 81 8.01 2.85 -4.92
CA ASN A 81 7.46 1.98 -3.87
C ASN A 81 6.24 1.16 -4.32
N LYS A 82 5.77 1.31 -5.57
CA LYS A 82 4.70 0.46 -6.12
C LYS A 82 5.21 -0.92 -6.48
N ALA A 83 4.31 -1.90 -6.41
CA ALA A 83 4.59 -3.28 -6.77
C ALA A 83 5.09 -3.38 -8.23
N SER A 84 6.07 -4.26 -8.46
CA SER A 84 6.65 -4.51 -9.77
C SER A 84 6.04 -5.76 -10.37
N VAL A 85 5.81 -5.72 -11.68
CA VAL A 85 5.40 -6.89 -12.46
C VAL A 85 6.50 -7.95 -12.44
N GLU A 86 6.12 -9.23 -12.41
CA GLU A 86 7.06 -10.35 -12.47
C GLU A 86 7.79 -10.36 -13.83
N ARG A 87 9.09 -10.68 -13.82
CA ARG A 87 9.93 -10.63 -15.04
C ARG A 87 9.39 -11.50 -16.20
N ALA A 88 8.68 -12.58 -15.88
CA ALA A 88 8.09 -13.46 -16.88
C ALA A 88 6.93 -12.81 -17.67
N GLU A 89 6.22 -11.84 -17.07
CA GLU A 89 5.05 -11.21 -17.68
C GLU A 89 5.38 -9.93 -18.47
N VAL A 90 6.58 -9.37 -18.23
CA VAL A 90 7.07 -8.16 -18.91
C VAL A 90 7.04 -8.28 -20.44
N PRO A 91 7.51 -9.39 -21.07
CA PRO A 91 7.49 -9.50 -22.53
C PRO A 91 6.07 -9.46 -23.11
N HIS A 92 5.11 -10.12 -22.45
CA HIS A 92 3.72 -10.13 -22.90
C HIS A 92 3.12 -8.72 -22.87
N ARG A 93 3.32 -7.99 -21.77
CA ARG A 93 2.84 -6.61 -21.63
C ARG A 93 3.48 -5.64 -22.62
N LYS A 94 4.78 -5.79 -22.83
CA LYS A 94 5.53 -5.02 -23.83
C LYS A 94 4.93 -5.20 -25.22
N LEU A 95 4.64 -6.43 -25.61
CA LEU A 95 4.04 -6.76 -26.89
C LEU A 95 2.63 -6.18 -27.04
N LEU A 96 1.86 -6.16 -25.96
CA LEU A 96 0.56 -5.49 -25.91
C LEU A 96 0.69 -3.98 -26.16
N LEU A 97 1.55 -3.28 -25.41
CA LEU A 97 1.76 -1.85 -25.63
C LEU A 97 2.28 -1.55 -27.03
N GLN A 98 3.22 -2.35 -27.54
CA GLN A 98 3.72 -2.19 -28.90
C GLN A 98 2.60 -2.32 -29.93
N LYS A 99 1.71 -3.31 -29.78
CA LYS A 99 0.60 -3.53 -30.70
C LYS A 99 -0.37 -2.34 -30.79
N TYR A 100 -0.68 -1.70 -29.66
CA TYR A 100 -1.70 -0.64 -29.61
C TYR A 100 -1.12 0.77 -29.69
N LEU A 101 0.08 0.99 -29.15
CA LEU A 101 0.62 2.33 -28.88
C LEU A 101 1.90 2.65 -29.66
N GLN A 102 2.55 1.68 -30.30
CA GLN A 102 3.76 1.96 -31.07
C GLN A 102 3.43 2.75 -32.34
N SER A 103 4.20 3.81 -32.56
CA SER A 103 4.16 4.65 -33.75
C SER A 103 5.35 4.34 -34.66
N GLU A 104 5.21 4.63 -35.95
CA GLU A 104 6.30 4.53 -36.93
C GLU A 104 7.44 5.53 -36.65
N SER A 105 7.15 6.59 -35.89
CA SER A 105 8.13 7.60 -35.47
C SER A 105 9.02 7.16 -34.30
N ASP A 106 8.71 6.04 -33.64
CA ASP A 106 9.39 5.63 -32.43
C ASP A 106 10.75 4.99 -32.74
N PHE A 107 11.78 5.43 -32.02
CA PHE A 107 13.13 4.89 -32.18
C PHE A 107 13.39 3.76 -31.18
N GLY A 108 13.88 2.61 -31.67
CA GLY A 108 14.24 1.48 -30.84
C GLY A 108 13.03 0.84 -30.16
N ASP A 109 13.13 0.64 -28.84
CA ASP A 109 12.07 0.02 -28.05
C ASP A 109 11.56 0.96 -26.94
N PRO A 110 10.58 1.83 -27.24
CA PRO A 110 10.13 2.88 -26.33
C PRO A 110 9.42 2.34 -25.07
N PHE A 111 8.95 1.08 -25.12
CA PHE A 111 8.22 0.45 -24.02
C PHE A 111 9.11 -0.48 -23.18
N GLU A 112 10.41 -0.54 -23.45
CA GLU A 112 11.35 -1.27 -22.61
C GLU A 112 11.59 -0.52 -21.28
N SER A 113 10.70 -0.75 -20.32
CA SER A 113 10.72 -0.11 -19.02
C SER A 113 10.33 -1.07 -17.90
N HIS A 114 10.53 -0.64 -16.65
CA HIS A 114 9.94 -1.33 -15.51
C HIS A 114 8.43 -1.13 -15.49
N TYR A 115 7.68 -2.23 -15.37
CA TYR A 115 6.23 -2.20 -15.27
C TYR A 115 5.81 -2.29 -13.80
N SER A 116 4.83 -1.47 -13.43
CA SER A 116 4.29 -1.40 -12.07
C SER A 116 2.78 -1.33 -12.11
N TYR A 117 2.14 -1.61 -11.00
CA TYR A 117 0.68 -1.52 -10.86
C TYR A 117 0.33 -0.86 -9.54
N PHE A 118 -0.91 -0.38 -9.43
CA PHE A 118 -1.41 0.34 -8.26
C PHE A 118 -1.75 -0.60 -7.10
N HIS A 119 -0.76 -1.39 -6.69
CA HIS A 119 -0.78 -2.09 -5.42
C HIS A 119 0.42 -1.62 -4.61
N ASP A 120 0.20 -1.28 -3.35
CA ASP A 120 1.32 -0.98 -2.47
C ASP A 120 2.16 -2.24 -2.33
N ALA A 121 3.49 -2.11 -2.50
CA ALA A 121 4.44 -3.18 -2.24
C ALA A 121 4.40 -3.63 -0.76
N ASP A 122 3.70 -2.86 0.08
CA ASP A 122 3.34 -3.18 1.46
C ASP A 122 2.19 -4.19 1.58
N GLY A 123 1.71 -4.75 0.46
CA GLY A 123 1.08 -6.07 0.42
C GLY A 123 2.03 -7.22 0.81
N ARG A 124 2.99 -6.97 1.70
CA ARG A 124 3.77 -8.01 2.37
C ARG A 124 2.76 -8.88 3.07
N VAL A 125 2.65 -10.13 2.64
CA VAL A 125 1.78 -11.14 3.25
C VAL A 125 1.92 -11.05 4.76
N ASP A 126 0.87 -10.53 5.42
CA ASP A 126 0.87 -10.40 6.87
C ASP A 126 1.13 -11.77 7.50
N PRO A 127 1.76 -11.85 8.68
CA PRO A 127 1.95 -13.11 9.38
C PRO A 127 0.64 -13.90 9.50
N LEU A 128 -0.47 -13.20 9.72
CA LEU A 128 -1.83 -13.76 9.73
C LEU A 128 -2.26 -14.32 8.36
N ARG A 129 -2.04 -13.58 7.26
CA ARG A 129 -2.31 -14.07 5.89
C ARG A 129 -1.47 -15.32 5.57
N THR A 130 -0.21 -15.33 6.00
CA THR A 130 0.72 -16.47 5.81
C THR A 130 0.26 -17.69 6.61
N ALA A 131 -0.14 -17.50 7.88
CA ALA A 131 -0.66 -18.55 8.73
C ALA A 131 -1.98 -19.12 8.18
N MET A 132 -2.87 -18.27 7.68
CA MET A 132 -4.12 -18.69 7.05
C MET A 132 -3.87 -19.46 5.75
N MET A 133 -2.94 -19.03 4.89
CA MET A 133 -2.53 -19.80 3.71
C MET A 133 -2.01 -21.19 4.07
N ARG A 134 -1.35 -21.36 5.23
CA ARG A 134 -0.86 -22.65 5.71
C ARG A 134 -1.97 -23.56 6.24
N TYR A 135 -3.04 -23.00 6.78
CA TYR A 135 -4.15 -23.74 7.38
C TYR A 135 -5.34 -23.95 6.44
N LEU A 136 -5.52 -23.12 5.41
CA LEU A 136 -6.59 -23.31 4.43
C LEU A 136 -6.24 -24.39 3.40
N PRO A 137 -7.20 -25.22 2.98
CA PRO A 137 -6.99 -26.21 1.93
C PRO A 137 -6.62 -25.53 0.60
N ALA A 138 -5.70 -26.15 -0.14
CA ALA A 138 -5.06 -25.59 -1.34
C ALA A 138 -6.06 -25.06 -2.40
N HIS A 139 -7.29 -25.58 -2.44
CA HIS A 139 -8.31 -25.13 -3.37
C HIS A 139 -8.86 -23.71 -3.08
N LEU A 140 -8.69 -23.18 -1.85
CA LEU A 140 -9.07 -21.82 -1.45
C LEU A 140 -7.87 -20.86 -1.47
N ALA A 141 -6.67 -21.39 -1.23
CA ALA A 141 -5.43 -20.61 -1.20
C ALA A 141 -5.00 -20.14 -2.60
N PHE A 142 -5.25 -20.95 -3.64
CA PHE A 142 -4.94 -20.60 -5.03
C PHE A 142 -6.11 -19.88 -5.71
N SER A 143 -5.82 -18.79 -6.43
CA SER A 143 -6.82 -18.15 -7.29
C SER A 143 -7.15 -19.06 -8.50
N ARG A 144 -8.34 -18.87 -9.12
CA ARG A 144 -8.73 -19.67 -10.31
C ARG A 144 -7.74 -19.51 -11.47
N GLN A 145 -7.09 -18.36 -11.57
CA GLN A 145 -6.11 -18.04 -12.62
C GLN A 145 -4.75 -18.69 -12.33
N GLU A 146 -4.27 -18.60 -11.09
CA GLU A 146 -3.01 -19.21 -10.64
C GLU A 146 -3.06 -20.76 -10.73
N ARG A 147 -4.25 -21.36 -10.50
CA ARG A 147 -4.48 -22.80 -10.67
C ARG A 147 -4.43 -23.26 -12.14
N HIS A 148 -4.75 -22.37 -13.08
CA HIS A 148 -4.71 -22.68 -14.50
C HIS A 148 -3.31 -22.47 -15.08
N GLU A 149 -2.61 -21.44 -14.63
CA GLU A 149 -1.25 -21.12 -15.07
C GLU A 149 -0.18 -22.00 -14.43
N ARG A 150 -0.39 -22.47 -13.19
CA ARG A 150 0.60 -23.23 -12.40
C ARG A 150 0.05 -24.55 -11.87
N GLY A 151 -0.65 -25.29 -12.72
CA GLY A 151 -1.22 -26.60 -12.38
C GLY A 151 -0.23 -27.59 -11.77
N LYS A 152 1.05 -27.55 -12.19
CA LYS A 152 2.14 -28.36 -11.60
C LYS A 152 2.49 -27.96 -10.16
N GLU A 153 2.56 -26.66 -9.86
CA GLU A 153 2.86 -26.18 -8.50
C GLU A 153 1.69 -26.39 -7.54
N PHE A 154 0.46 -26.38 -8.06
CA PHE A 154 -0.76 -26.77 -7.33
C PHE A 154 -0.73 -28.25 -6.92
N THR A 155 -0.31 -29.16 -7.82
CA THR A 155 -0.14 -30.58 -7.50
C THR A 155 1.05 -30.85 -6.57
N GLU A 156 2.06 -29.99 -6.57
CA GLU A 156 3.25 -30.10 -5.71
C GLU A 156 3.07 -29.46 -4.31
N GLY A 157 1.94 -28.79 -4.04
CA GLY A 157 1.60 -28.25 -2.72
C GLY A 157 2.45 -27.05 -2.27
N LYS A 158 3.02 -26.28 -3.20
CA LYS A 158 3.81 -25.08 -2.87
C LYS A 158 2.91 -23.94 -2.38
N SER A 159 3.42 -23.11 -1.47
CA SER A 159 2.68 -21.95 -0.96
C SER A 159 2.41 -20.92 -2.07
N PRO A 160 1.15 -20.47 -2.26
CA PRO A 160 0.81 -19.49 -3.27
C PRO A 160 1.49 -18.14 -2.99
N ARG A 161 1.91 -17.44 -4.06
CA ARG A 161 2.60 -16.14 -3.94
C ARG A 161 1.63 -14.97 -3.89
N ALA A 162 0.44 -15.12 -4.45
CA ALA A 162 -0.63 -14.12 -4.41
C ALA A 162 -1.73 -14.53 -3.42
N VAL A 163 -2.29 -13.55 -2.69
CA VAL A 163 -3.43 -13.80 -1.81
C VAL A 163 -4.68 -13.91 -2.68
N SER A 164 -5.36 -15.04 -2.68
CA SER A 164 -6.62 -15.19 -3.41
C SER A 164 -7.67 -14.22 -2.85
N GLY A 165 -8.47 -13.59 -3.73
CA GLY A 165 -9.58 -12.70 -3.33
C GLY A 165 -10.50 -13.23 -2.20
N PRO A 166 -10.87 -14.53 -2.15
CA PRO A 166 -11.63 -15.05 -1.00
C PRO A 166 -10.84 -15.12 0.31
N VAL A 167 -9.52 -15.38 0.28
CA VAL A 167 -8.67 -15.37 1.49
C VAL A 167 -8.52 -13.96 2.03
N ASP A 168 -8.35 -12.95 1.16
CA ASP A 168 -8.31 -11.55 1.58
C ASP A 168 -9.61 -11.13 2.28
N ARG A 169 -10.77 -11.50 1.72
CA ARG A 169 -12.08 -11.25 2.37
C ARG A 169 -12.22 -11.97 3.70
N LEU A 170 -11.77 -13.23 3.80
CA LEU A 170 -11.85 -14.01 5.03
C LEU A 170 -10.94 -13.43 6.13
N VAL A 171 -9.71 -13.03 5.78
CA VAL A 171 -8.79 -12.39 6.73
C VAL A 171 -9.38 -11.07 7.22
N ARG A 172 -9.90 -10.22 6.32
CA ARG A 172 -10.58 -8.97 6.70
C ARG A 172 -11.78 -9.24 7.62
N PHE A 173 -12.57 -10.27 7.33
CA PHE A 173 -13.69 -10.67 8.17
C PHE A 173 -13.23 -11.11 9.56
N ILE A 174 -12.20 -11.96 9.66
CA ILE A 174 -11.66 -12.42 10.95
C ILE A 174 -11.08 -11.26 11.75
N VAL A 175 -10.36 -10.34 11.11
CA VAL A 175 -9.81 -9.14 11.78
C VAL A 175 -10.95 -8.25 12.30
N ALA A 176 -12.00 -8.02 11.49
CA ALA A 176 -13.16 -7.23 11.89
C ALA A 176 -13.94 -7.87 13.06
N VAL A 177 -14.19 -9.18 12.99
CA VAL A 177 -14.87 -9.93 14.06
C VAL A 177 -14.03 -9.93 15.34
N THR A 178 -12.74 -10.22 15.24
CA THR A 178 -11.82 -10.20 16.38
C THR A 178 -11.82 -8.82 17.04
N GLY A 179 -11.68 -7.74 16.26
CA GLY A 179 -11.74 -6.38 16.77
C GLY A 179 -13.06 -6.06 17.50
N GLY A 180 -14.20 -6.48 16.94
CA GLY A 180 -15.51 -6.32 17.58
C GLY A 180 -15.64 -7.10 18.89
N VAL A 181 -15.21 -8.37 18.92
CA VAL A 181 -15.22 -9.21 20.13
C VAL A 181 -14.37 -8.59 21.24
N PHE A 182 -13.19 -8.05 20.90
CA PHE A 182 -12.31 -7.38 21.86
C PHE A 182 -12.94 -6.14 22.50
N LEU A 183 -13.89 -5.46 21.86
CA LEU A 183 -14.61 -4.34 22.46
C LEU A 183 -15.85 -4.80 23.25
N VAL A 184 -16.61 -5.73 22.70
CA VAL A 184 -17.89 -6.16 23.26
C VAL A 184 -17.70 -7.00 24.53
N VAL A 185 -16.71 -7.90 24.58
CA VAL A 185 -16.51 -8.80 25.73
C VAL A 185 -16.21 -8.02 27.03
N PRO A 186 -15.25 -7.08 27.08
CA PRO A 186 -15.02 -6.28 28.28
C PRO A 186 -16.25 -5.47 28.69
N MET A 187 -16.99 -4.91 27.74
CA MET A 187 -18.23 -4.18 28.03
C MET A 187 -19.27 -5.08 28.69
N ILE A 188 -19.49 -6.29 28.16
CA ILE A 188 -20.46 -7.25 28.72
C ILE A 188 -20.06 -7.64 30.16
N ILE A 189 -18.77 -7.93 30.39
CA ILE A 189 -18.27 -8.31 31.72
C ILE A 189 -18.52 -7.18 32.74
N MET A 190 -18.22 -5.94 32.37
CA MET A 190 -18.42 -4.77 33.23
C MET A 190 -19.90 -4.48 33.49
N THR A 191 -20.77 -4.75 32.52
CA THR A 191 -22.21 -4.52 32.66
C THR A 191 -22.87 -5.58 33.56
N LEU A 192 -22.41 -6.84 33.49
CA LEU A 192 -22.97 -7.94 34.30
C LEU A 192 -22.49 -7.93 35.76
N HIS A 193 -21.29 -7.42 36.01
CA HIS A 193 -20.68 -7.38 37.35
C HIS A 193 -20.16 -5.98 37.68
N PRO A 194 -21.05 -5.02 38.02
CA PRO A 194 -20.66 -3.65 38.35
C PRO A 194 -19.87 -3.63 39.67
N SER A 195 -18.55 -3.65 39.56
CA SER A 195 -17.62 -3.52 40.69
C SER A 195 -16.37 -2.82 40.19
N GLN A 196 -15.99 -1.72 40.85
CA GLN A 196 -14.89 -0.85 40.39
C GLN A 196 -13.58 -1.63 40.19
N THR A 197 -13.22 -2.48 41.15
CA THR A 197 -12.00 -3.28 41.10
C THR A 197 -12.04 -4.28 39.95
N LYS A 198 -13.18 -4.93 39.71
CA LYS A 198 -13.33 -5.92 38.61
C LYS A 198 -13.25 -5.24 37.25
N SER A 199 -13.86 -4.06 37.11
CA SER A 199 -13.81 -3.28 35.87
C SER A 199 -12.40 -2.80 35.57
N LEU A 200 -11.68 -2.23 36.54
CA LEU A 200 -10.29 -1.79 36.34
C LEU A 200 -9.37 -2.95 35.91
N VAL A 201 -9.50 -4.10 36.58
CA VAL A 201 -8.75 -5.31 36.23
C VAL A 201 -9.09 -5.78 34.82
N THR A 202 -10.37 -5.81 34.47
CA THR A 202 -10.83 -6.23 33.13
C THR A 202 -10.30 -5.30 32.04
N VAL A 203 -10.33 -3.97 32.22
CA VAL A 203 -9.74 -3.01 31.27
C VAL A 203 -8.25 -3.27 31.10
N SER A 204 -7.52 -3.39 32.21
CA SER A 204 -6.05 -3.51 32.19
C SER A 204 -5.63 -4.79 31.46
N VAL A 205 -6.29 -5.91 31.75
CA VAL A 205 -6.02 -7.20 31.10
C VAL A 205 -6.42 -7.14 29.62
N ALA A 206 -7.58 -6.58 29.28
CA ALA A 206 -8.04 -6.49 27.89
C ALA A 206 -7.11 -5.63 27.03
N VAL A 207 -6.66 -4.47 27.52
CA VAL A 207 -5.72 -3.57 26.83
C VAL A 207 -4.37 -4.25 26.61
N LEU A 208 -3.85 -4.98 27.61
CA LEU A 208 -2.60 -5.72 27.48
C LEU A 208 -2.68 -6.84 26.44
N ILE A 209 -3.76 -7.65 26.47
CA ILE A 209 -3.94 -8.72 25.48
C ILE A 209 -4.09 -8.13 24.07
N PHE A 210 -4.84 -7.03 23.93
CA PHE A 210 -5.03 -6.34 22.65
C PHE A 210 -3.70 -5.82 22.09
N SER A 211 -2.86 -5.17 22.91
CA SER A 211 -1.57 -4.64 22.45
C SER A 211 -0.59 -5.76 22.09
N LEU A 212 -0.58 -6.87 22.85
CA LEU A 212 0.20 -8.07 22.52
C LEU A 212 -0.26 -8.67 21.19
N MET A 213 -1.56 -8.83 20.99
CA MET A 213 -2.13 -9.31 19.73
C MET A 213 -1.74 -8.40 18.56
N LEU A 214 -1.85 -7.09 18.70
CA LEU A 214 -1.42 -6.14 17.68
C LEU A 214 0.07 -6.28 17.36
N SER A 215 0.92 -6.33 18.39
CA SER A 215 2.38 -6.40 18.24
C SER A 215 2.86 -7.68 17.56
N PHE A 216 2.23 -8.82 17.86
CA PHE A 216 2.66 -10.14 17.34
C PHE A 216 1.93 -10.59 16.07
N VAL A 217 0.66 -10.23 15.89
CA VAL A 217 -0.18 -10.74 14.79
C VAL A 217 -0.20 -9.79 13.60
N VAL A 218 -0.20 -8.48 13.84
CA VAL A 218 -0.33 -7.46 12.80
C VAL A 218 1.00 -6.70 12.72
N ARG A 219 1.66 -6.70 11.56
CA ARG A 219 2.91 -5.93 11.39
C ARG A 219 2.59 -4.43 11.27
N VAL A 220 2.23 -3.83 12.39
CA VAL A 220 1.86 -2.42 12.51
C VAL A 220 3.08 -1.63 12.95
N SER A 221 3.21 -0.39 12.48
CA SER A 221 4.31 0.47 12.95
C SER A 221 4.18 0.77 14.44
N ASN A 222 5.31 1.03 15.13
CA ASN A 222 5.28 1.32 16.57
C ASN A 222 4.33 2.48 16.94
N VAL A 223 4.23 3.47 16.05
CA VAL A 223 3.34 4.64 16.23
C VAL A 223 1.89 4.22 16.09
N GLU A 224 1.53 3.46 15.06
CA GLU A 224 0.16 2.99 14.86
C GLU A 224 -0.29 2.03 15.98
N THR A 225 0.61 1.19 16.51
CA THR A 225 0.32 0.33 17.68
C THR A 225 0.06 1.16 18.93
N LEU A 226 0.85 2.21 19.16
CA LEU A 226 0.65 3.15 20.27
C LEU A 226 -0.70 3.85 20.16
N VAL A 227 -1.01 4.41 18.99
CA VAL A 227 -2.28 5.10 18.71
C VAL A 227 -3.46 4.16 18.89
N SER A 228 -3.40 2.96 18.31
CA SER A 228 -4.48 1.96 18.40
C SER A 228 -4.74 1.52 19.84
N THR A 229 -3.68 1.28 20.61
CA THR A 229 -3.78 0.89 22.04
C THR A 229 -4.36 2.03 22.87
N ALA A 230 -3.94 3.27 22.62
CA ALA A 230 -4.46 4.44 23.31
C ALA A 230 -5.96 4.66 23.01
N THR A 231 -6.37 4.54 21.74
CA THR A 231 -7.78 4.63 21.34
C THR A 231 -8.63 3.55 22.01
N TYR A 232 -8.14 2.30 22.01
CA TYR A 232 -8.84 1.18 22.65
C TYR A 232 -8.99 1.39 24.17
N ALA A 233 -7.91 1.79 24.85
CA ALA A 233 -7.92 2.08 26.28
C ALA A 233 -8.88 3.24 26.61
N ALA A 234 -8.87 4.31 25.82
CA ALA A 234 -9.75 5.46 26.03
C ALA A 234 -11.23 5.07 25.98
N VAL A 235 -11.63 4.25 24.99
CA VAL A 235 -13.01 3.75 24.88
C VAL A 235 -13.40 2.97 26.14
N LEU A 236 -12.58 2.02 26.57
CA LEU A 236 -12.90 1.20 27.74
C LEU A 236 -12.92 2.02 29.05
N VAL A 237 -11.99 2.95 29.24
CA VAL A 237 -11.94 3.81 30.43
C VAL A 237 -13.17 4.70 30.53
N VAL A 238 -13.66 5.26 29.41
CA VAL A 238 -14.90 6.05 29.39
C VAL A 238 -16.09 5.21 29.87
N PHE A 239 -16.20 3.96 29.44
CA PHE A 239 -17.26 3.04 29.90
C PHE A 239 -17.18 2.72 31.40
N VAL A 240 -15.97 2.56 31.95
CA VAL A 240 -15.80 2.40 33.39
C VAL A 240 -16.23 3.67 34.14
N GLY A 241 -15.77 4.84 33.68
CA GLY A 241 -16.07 6.12 34.32
C GLY A 241 -17.57 6.45 34.38
N THR A 242 -18.32 6.16 33.31
CA THR A 242 -19.78 6.39 33.28
C THR A 242 -20.55 5.38 34.15
N SER A 243 -20.09 4.12 34.20
CA SER A 243 -20.71 3.09 35.04
C SER A 243 -20.51 3.36 36.54
N THR A 244 -19.38 3.96 36.92
CA THR A 244 -19.12 4.37 38.31
C THR A 244 -19.86 5.62 38.74
N ALA A 245 -20.24 6.48 37.80
CA ALA A 245 -21.01 7.70 38.11
C ALA A 245 -22.51 7.42 38.29
N SER A 246 -22.98 6.24 37.89
CA SER A 246 -24.38 5.82 37.91
C SER A 246 -24.72 4.76 38.98
N SER A 247 -23.73 4.34 39.78
CA SER A 247 -23.89 3.52 41.00
C SER A 247 -23.61 4.35 42.23
#